data_AF-A0A1H8AHA6-F1
#
_entry.id   AF-A0A1H8AHA6-F1
#
_cell.length_a   1.000
_cell.length_b   1.000
_cell.length_c   1.000
_cell.angle_alpha   90.00
_cell.angle_beta   90.00
_cell.angle_gamma   90.00
#
_symmetry.space_group_name_H-M   'P 1'
#
loop_
_entity.id
_entity.type
_entity.pdbx_description
1 polymer ?
#
loop_
_entity_poly.entity_id
_entity_poly.type
_entity_poly.pdbx_seq_one_letter_code
_entity_poly.pdbx_strand_id
1 'polypeptide(L)'
;MVQDSMTAQDALAALMIAVAISAAGPAGEIRTSELIKINSALNNLPVFAGYDSDRLPRVTAMVLDLFDQDDGIAALFGLIRDTLPDRLYETAYALSCDVAAADGRIGMTEGRMLEEIRDELDLDRLHAAAIERGSRARHISLTPPSV
;
A
#
# COMPACT_ATOMS: atom_id res chain seq x y z
N MET A 1 13.44 25.50 6.64
CA MET A 1 13.08 24.10 6.91
C MET A 1 13.38 23.32 5.65
N VAL A 2 14.29 22.36 5.68
CA VAL A 2 14.48 21.44 4.54
C VAL A 2 13.19 20.65 4.46
N GLN A 3 12.39 20.87 3.41
CA GLN A 3 11.34 19.91 3.08
C GLN A 3 12.08 18.68 2.58
N ASP A 4 12.23 17.70 3.47
CA ASP A 4 12.80 16.42 3.09
C ASP A 4 11.86 15.83 2.04
N SER A 5 12.36 15.69 0.81
CA SER A 5 11.63 15.13 -0.31
C SER A 5 11.20 13.70 0.02
N MET A 6 10.11 13.24 -0.60
CA MET A 6 9.66 11.86 -0.47
C MET A 6 10.80 10.93 -0.92
N THR A 7 11.08 9.89 -0.14
CA THR A 7 12.03 8.84 -0.50
C THR A 7 11.31 7.67 -1.17
N ALA A 8 12.06 6.79 -1.85
CA ALA A 8 11.47 5.55 -2.39
C ALA A 8 10.84 4.67 -1.29
N GLN A 9 11.39 4.67 -0.07
CA GLN A 9 10.79 3.96 1.06
C GLN A 9 9.49 4.63 1.51
N ASP A 10 9.42 5.97 1.56
CA ASP A 10 8.17 6.68 1.83
C ASP A 10 7.12 6.39 0.78
N ALA A 11 7.51 6.26 -0.50
CA ALA A 11 6.61 5.93 -1.61
C ALA A 11 5.93 4.55 -1.39
N LEU A 12 6.73 3.54 -1.03
CA LEU A 12 6.22 2.20 -0.72
C LEU A 12 5.30 2.22 0.51
N ALA A 13 5.69 2.97 1.56
CA ALA A 13 4.87 3.14 2.75
C ALA A 13 3.54 3.86 2.43
N ALA A 14 3.58 4.90 1.60
CA ALA A 14 2.42 5.66 1.18
C ALA A 14 1.39 4.79 0.45
N LEU A 15 1.84 3.90 -0.45
CA LEU A 15 0.93 2.96 -1.14
C LEU A 15 0.31 1.93 -0.20
N MET A 16 1.07 1.42 0.76
CA MET A 16 0.51 0.55 1.81
C MET A 16 -0.55 1.28 2.65
N ILE A 17 -0.28 2.52 3.04
CA ILE A 17 -1.21 3.36 3.81
C ILE A 17 -2.46 3.70 2.98
N ALA A 18 -2.30 4.07 1.70
CA ALA A 18 -3.40 4.41 0.81
C ALA A 18 -4.36 3.22 0.62
N VAL A 19 -3.84 2.00 0.50
CA VAL A 19 -4.67 0.78 0.51
C VAL A 19 -5.39 0.61 1.85
N ALA A 20 -4.69 0.77 2.96
CA ALA A 20 -5.27 0.62 4.29
C ALA A 20 -6.39 1.64 4.58
N ILE A 21 -6.21 2.89 4.15
CA ILE A 21 -7.24 3.94 4.25
C ILE A 21 -8.41 3.66 3.31
N SER A 22 -8.15 3.19 2.09
CA SER A 22 -9.21 2.78 1.16
C SER A 22 -10.05 1.62 1.71
N ALA A 23 -9.43 0.79 2.54
CA ALA A 23 -10.06 -0.34 3.24
C ALA A 23 -10.86 0.09 4.48
N ALA A 24 -10.48 1.22 5.09
CA ALA A 24 -11.20 1.82 6.20
C ALA A 24 -12.56 2.30 5.69
N GLY A 25 -13.61 1.56 6.03
CA GLY A 25 -14.98 1.90 5.65
C GLY A 25 -15.46 3.23 6.26
N PRO A 26 -16.78 3.43 6.47
CA PRO A 26 -17.34 4.71 6.90
C PRO A 26 -16.79 5.27 8.23
N ALA A 27 -16.15 4.42 9.05
CA ALA A 27 -15.52 4.80 10.30
C ALA A 27 -14.16 5.51 10.13
N GLY A 28 -13.51 5.39 8.97
CA GLY A 28 -12.23 6.04 8.67
C GLY A 28 -11.01 5.50 9.44
N GLU A 29 -11.17 4.44 10.22
CA GLU A 29 -10.09 3.85 11.01
C GLU A 29 -9.40 2.69 10.29
N ILE A 30 -8.07 2.77 10.17
CA ILE A 30 -7.24 1.67 9.66
C ILE A 30 -7.34 0.48 10.62
N ARG A 31 -7.60 -0.73 10.11
CA ARG A 31 -7.74 -1.93 10.94
C ARG A 31 -6.39 -2.31 11.55
N THR A 32 -6.42 -2.87 12.76
CA THR A 32 -5.19 -3.33 13.45
C THR A 32 -4.41 -4.36 12.65
N SER A 33 -5.10 -5.24 11.90
CA SER A 33 -4.46 -6.23 11.00
C SER A 33 -3.64 -5.55 9.89
N GLU A 34 -4.17 -4.49 9.27
CA GLU A 34 -3.49 -3.72 8.24
C GLU A 34 -2.27 -2.98 8.82
N LEU A 35 -2.42 -2.34 9.99
CA LEU A 35 -1.30 -1.68 10.69
C LEU A 35 -0.18 -2.67 11.06
N ILE A 36 -0.52 -3.89 11.48
CA ILE A 36 0.47 -4.93 11.77
C ILE A 36 1.23 -5.31 10.49
N LYS A 37 0.56 -5.40 9.33
CA LYS A 37 1.21 -5.72 8.05
C LYS A 37 2.16 -4.62 7.61
N ILE A 38 1.74 -3.36 7.71
CA ILE A 38 2.58 -2.20 7.41
C ILE A 38 3.84 -2.24 8.27
N ASN A 39 3.69 -2.33 9.59
CA ASN A 39 4.84 -2.35 10.50
C ASN A 39 5.73 -3.58 10.30
N SER A 40 5.16 -4.74 9.99
CA SER A 40 5.94 -5.94 9.69
C SER A 40 6.78 -5.78 8.43
N ALA A 41 6.23 -5.17 7.38
CA ALA A 41 6.97 -4.88 6.15
C ALA A 41 8.14 -3.90 6.42
N LEU A 42 7.86 -2.78 7.09
CA LEU A 42 8.86 -1.76 7.42
C LEU A 42 10.03 -2.33 8.23
N ASN A 43 9.74 -3.20 9.21
CA ASN A 43 10.76 -3.71 10.13
C ASN A 43 11.58 -4.89 9.56
N ASN A 44 11.03 -5.66 8.61
CA ASN A 44 11.61 -6.95 8.24
C ASN A 44 12.06 -7.05 6.78
N LEU A 45 11.61 -6.17 5.88
CA LEU A 45 11.94 -6.28 4.47
C LEU A 45 13.19 -5.47 4.11
N PRO A 46 14.09 -6.02 3.27
CA PRO A 46 15.36 -5.38 2.94
C PRO A 46 15.19 -4.03 2.22
N VAL A 47 14.06 -3.82 1.52
CA VAL A 47 13.76 -2.53 0.87
C VAL A 47 13.62 -1.39 1.88
N PHE A 48 13.25 -1.69 3.13
CA PHE A 48 13.13 -0.76 4.24
C PHE A 48 14.35 -0.73 5.16
N ALA A 49 15.48 -1.32 4.75
CA ALA A 49 16.72 -1.25 5.52
C ALA A 49 17.11 0.22 5.78
N GLY A 50 17.30 0.57 7.05
CA GLY A 50 17.63 1.94 7.47
C GLY A 50 16.48 2.95 7.36
N TYR A 51 15.24 2.51 7.16
CA TYR A 51 14.08 3.40 7.14
C TYR A 51 13.87 4.05 8.52
N ASP A 52 13.67 5.37 8.51
CA ASP A 52 13.35 6.14 9.71
C ASP A 52 11.83 6.06 9.97
N SER A 53 11.44 5.33 11.02
CA SER A 53 10.04 5.15 11.40
C SER A 53 9.34 6.45 11.78
N ASP A 54 10.07 7.49 12.18
CA ASP A 54 9.50 8.79 12.53
C ASP A 54 8.94 9.53 11.30
N ARG A 55 9.26 9.05 10.08
CA ARG A 55 8.66 9.53 8.83
C ARG A 55 7.24 9.03 8.62
N LEU A 56 6.87 7.89 9.19
CA LEU A 56 5.58 7.25 8.90
C LEU A 56 4.37 8.14 9.24
N PRO A 57 4.30 8.83 10.39
CA PRO A 57 3.20 9.75 10.67
C PRO A 57 3.06 10.88 9.64
N ARG A 58 4.19 11.40 9.13
CA ARG A 58 4.19 12.42 8.07
C ARG A 58 3.68 11.87 6.75
N VAL A 59 4.09 10.65 6.39
CA VAL A 59 3.60 9.97 5.18
C VAL A 59 2.09 9.72 5.28
N THR A 60 1.61 9.26 6.44
CA THR A 60 0.18 9.06 6.68
C THR A 60 -0.62 10.35 6.55
N ALA A 61 -0.17 11.44 7.17
CA ALA A 61 -0.82 12.74 7.07
C ALA A 61 -0.89 13.23 5.61
N MET A 62 0.21 13.10 4.87
CA MET A 62 0.25 13.45 3.45
C MET A 62 -0.75 12.64 2.61
N VAL A 63 -0.87 11.33 2.84
CA VAL A 63 -1.85 10.49 2.10
C VAL A 63 -3.28 10.90 2.44
N LEU A 64 -3.60 11.18 3.71
CA LEU A 64 -4.91 11.67 4.13
C LEU A 64 -5.23 13.02 3.48
N ASP A 65 -4.30 13.98 3.56
CA ASP A 65 -4.45 15.30 2.96
C ASP A 65 -4.67 15.23 1.43
N LEU A 66 -4.06 14.25 0.76
CA LEU A 66 -4.31 13.99 -0.65
C LEU A 66 -5.71 13.40 -0.85
N PHE A 67 -6.11 12.40 -0.08
CA PHE A 67 -7.43 11.76 -0.24
C PHE A 67 -8.61 12.72 -0.04
N ASP A 68 -8.42 13.82 0.71
CA ASP A 68 -9.41 14.88 0.90
C ASP A 68 -9.53 15.84 -0.30
N GLN A 69 -8.69 15.71 -1.34
CA GLN A 69 -8.70 16.57 -2.53
C GLN A 69 -9.36 15.88 -3.73
N ASP A 70 -10.05 16.66 -4.57
CA ASP A 70 -10.81 16.16 -5.75
C ASP A 70 -9.95 15.33 -6.74
N ASP A 71 -8.66 15.67 -6.92
CA ASP A 71 -7.70 14.97 -7.78
C ASP A 71 -6.54 14.32 -7.00
N GLY A 72 -6.71 14.14 -5.69
CA GLY A 72 -5.60 13.79 -4.82
C GLY A 72 -5.01 12.39 -5.02
N ILE A 73 -5.82 11.44 -5.48
CA ILE A 73 -5.34 10.10 -5.87
C ILE A 73 -4.39 10.20 -7.06
N ALA A 74 -4.75 10.99 -8.09
CA ALA A 74 -3.89 11.22 -9.24
C ALA A 74 -2.59 11.93 -8.85
N ALA A 75 -2.68 12.91 -7.93
CA ALA A 75 -1.51 13.58 -7.37
C ALA A 75 -0.60 12.64 -6.57
N LEU A 76 -1.17 11.71 -5.77
CA LEU A 76 -0.41 10.66 -5.08
C LEU A 76 0.36 9.83 -6.09
N PHE A 77 -0.30 9.31 -7.12
CA PHE A 77 0.37 8.48 -8.12
C PHE A 77 1.45 9.22 -8.92
N GLY A 78 1.24 10.51 -9.23
CA GLY A 78 2.28 11.36 -9.81
C GLY A 78 3.53 11.43 -8.91
N LEU A 79 3.34 11.67 -7.61
CA LEU A 79 4.42 11.73 -6.64
C LEU A 79 5.16 10.38 -6.51
N ILE A 80 4.41 9.26 -6.53
CA ILE A 80 4.97 7.91 -6.50
C ILE A 80 5.85 7.66 -7.73
N ARG A 81 5.37 7.95 -8.94
CA ARG A 81 6.14 7.76 -10.18
C ARG A 81 7.43 8.57 -10.22
N ASP A 82 7.37 9.81 -9.74
CA ASP A 82 8.54 10.69 -9.71
C ASP A 82 9.61 10.22 -8.69
N THR A 83 9.21 9.42 -7.70
CA THR A 83 10.06 9.06 -6.55
C THR A 83 10.51 7.60 -6.57
N LEU A 84 9.67 6.68 -7.03
CA LEU A 84 9.88 5.24 -6.94
C LEU A 84 10.55 4.73 -8.23
N PRO A 85 11.74 4.11 -8.15
CA PRO A 85 12.36 3.48 -9.32
C PRO A 85 11.51 2.32 -9.86
N ASP A 86 11.36 2.23 -11.18
CA ASP A 86 10.49 1.25 -11.88
C ASP A 86 10.74 -0.20 -11.47
N ARG A 87 12.00 -0.56 -11.17
CA ARG A 87 12.38 -1.90 -10.68
C ARG A 87 11.71 -2.30 -9.35
N LEU A 88 11.10 -1.35 -8.64
CA LEU A 88 10.38 -1.56 -7.38
C LEU A 88 8.86 -1.52 -7.54
N TYR A 89 8.31 -1.36 -8.75
CA TYR A 89 6.86 -1.31 -8.95
C TYR A 89 6.18 -2.62 -8.54
N GLU A 90 6.77 -3.76 -8.88
CA GLU A 90 6.30 -5.07 -8.41
C GLU A 90 6.41 -5.20 -6.88
N THR A 91 7.43 -4.59 -6.26
CA THR A 91 7.58 -4.56 -4.80
C THR A 91 6.45 -3.74 -4.18
N ALA A 92 6.15 -2.57 -4.75
CA ALA A 92 5.07 -1.70 -4.29
C ALA A 92 3.72 -2.42 -4.36
N TYR A 93 3.43 -3.06 -5.49
CA TYR A 93 2.19 -3.80 -5.67
C TYR A 93 2.09 -5.00 -4.73
N ALA A 94 3.18 -5.76 -4.54
CA ALA A 94 3.19 -6.88 -3.59
C ALA A 94 2.91 -6.44 -2.15
N LEU A 95 3.47 -5.30 -1.72
CA LEU A 95 3.20 -4.72 -0.41
C LEU A 95 1.74 -4.28 -0.27
N SER A 96 1.20 -3.61 -1.28
CA SER A 96 -0.20 -3.21 -1.35
C SER A 96 -1.15 -4.41 -1.28
N CYS A 97 -0.88 -5.49 -2.01
CA CYS A 97 -1.66 -6.73 -1.92
C CYS A 97 -1.62 -7.34 -0.52
N ASP A 98 -0.48 -7.31 0.16
CA ASP A 98 -0.34 -7.87 1.52
C ASP A 98 -1.11 -7.09 2.57
N VAL A 99 -1.22 -5.76 2.41
CA VAL A 99 -2.08 -4.94 3.27
C VAL A 99 -3.54 -5.20 2.95
N ALA A 100 -3.94 -5.22 1.68
CA ALA A 100 -5.31 -5.52 1.28
C ALA A 100 -5.80 -6.91 1.73
N ALA A 101 -4.91 -7.90 1.79
CA ALA A 101 -5.23 -9.25 2.21
C ALA A 101 -5.08 -9.49 3.72
N ALA A 102 -4.81 -8.45 4.53
CA ALA A 102 -4.40 -8.58 5.93
C ALA A 102 -5.40 -9.37 6.80
N ASP A 103 -6.70 -9.27 6.53
CA ASP A 103 -7.77 -9.98 7.24
C ASP A 103 -8.31 -11.22 6.47
N GLY A 104 -7.64 -11.60 5.39
CA GLY A 104 -7.99 -12.75 4.56
C GLY A 104 -9.08 -12.48 3.51
N ARG A 105 -9.61 -11.25 3.40
CA ARG A 105 -10.54 -10.86 2.34
C ARG A 105 -10.09 -9.55 1.69
N ILE A 106 -10.24 -9.47 0.37
CA ILE A 106 -10.08 -8.21 -0.37
C ILE A 106 -11.50 -7.75 -0.71
N GLY A 107 -11.90 -6.60 -0.16
CA GLY A 107 -13.18 -5.97 -0.46
C GLY A 107 -13.17 -5.24 -1.80
N MET A 108 -14.31 -4.67 -2.19
CA MET A 108 -14.43 -3.97 -3.46
C MET A 108 -13.59 -2.70 -3.52
N THR A 109 -13.47 -1.96 -2.40
CA THR A 109 -12.75 -0.68 -2.36
C THR A 109 -11.24 -0.92 -2.43
N GLU A 110 -10.74 -1.90 -1.68
CA GLU A 110 -9.35 -2.33 -1.73
C GLU A 110 -9.02 -2.89 -3.12
N GLY A 111 -9.91 -3.70 -3.70
CA GLY A 111 -9.76 -4.22 -5.06
C GLY A 111 -9.63 -3.12 -6.11
N ARG A 112 -10.48 -2.08 -6.04
CA ARG A 112 -10.37 -0.91 -6.93
C ARG A 112 -9.04 -0.18 -6.75
N MET A 113 -8.62 0.07 -5.51
CA MET A 113 -7.33 0.72 -5.25
C MET A 113 -6.16 -0.11 -5.82
N LEU A 114 -6.19 -1.44 -5.71
CA LEU A 114 -5.18 -2.30 -6.32
C LEU A 114 -5.20 -2.22 -7.85
N GLU A 115 -6.38 -2.16 -8.48
CA GLU A 115 -6.50 -1.95 -9.92
C GLU A 115 -5.84 -0.64 -10.36
N GLU A 116 -6.12 0.46 -9.67
CA GLU A 116 -5.48 1.76 -9.93
C GLU A 116 -3.94 1.68 -9.77
N ILE A 117 -3.45 1.05 -8.70
CA ILE A 117 -1.99 0.89 -8.48
C ILE A 117 -1.35 0.09 -9.62
N ARG A 118 -2.00 -0.97 -10.08
CA ARG A 118 -1.49 -1.80 -11.18
C ARG A 118 -1.39 -0.98 -12.48
N ASP A 119 -2.43 -0.21 -12.77
CA ASP A 119 -2.54 0.54 -14.01
C ASP A 119 -1.59 1.76 -14.00
N GLU A 120 -1.48 2.49 -12.88
CA GLU A 120 -0.60 3.66 -12.72
C GLU A 120 0.90 3.32 -12.65
N LEU A 121 1.23 2.08 -12.31
CA LEU A 121 2.60 1.54 -12.31
C LEU A 121 2.90 0.67 -13.54
N ASP A 122 2.01 0.63 -14.54
CA ASP A 122 2.15 -0.13 -15.80
C ASP A 122 2.61 -1.59 -15.61
N LEU A 123 1.98 -2.29 -14.65
CA LEU A 123 2.37 -3.65 -14.32
C LEU A 123 1.78 -4.66 -15.31
N ASP A 124 2.64 -5.55 -15.81
CA ASP A 124 2.20 -6.66 -16.64
C ASP A 124 1.16 -7.52 -15.91
N ARG A 125 0.08 -7.86 -16.63
CA ARG A 125 -1.07 -8.58 -16.08
C ARG A 125 -0.70 -9.94 -15.49
N LEU A 126 0.28 -10.64 -16.06
CA LEU A 126 0.74 -11.93 -15.55
C LEU A 126 1.53 -11.76 -14.26
N HIS A 127 2.37 -10.73 -14.17
CA HIS A 127 3.14 -10.42 -12.96
C HIS A 127 2.21 -10.03 -11.80
N ALA A 128 1.26 -9.12 -12.06
CA ALA A 128 0.25 -8.72 -11.09
C ALA A 128 -0.56 -9.93 -10.59
N ALA A 129 -1.05 -10.78 -11.50
CA ALA A 129 -1.79 -11.98 -11.13
C ALA A 129 -0.97 -12.98 -10.30
N ALA A 130 0.33 -13.12 -10.60
CA ALA A 130 1.22 -13.97 -9.82
C ALA A 130 1.44 -13.43 -8.40
N ILE A 131 1.62 -12.10 -8.26
CA ILE A 131 1.77 -11.42 -6.98
C ILE A 131 0.51 -11.56 -6.13
N GLU A 132 -0.67 -11.27 -6.70
CA GLU A 132 -1.96 -11.43 -6.04
C GLU A 132 -2.17 -12.87 -5.55
N ARG A 133 -1.80 -13.85 -6.40
CA ARG A 133 -1.90 -15.27 -6.04
C ARG A 133 -0.98 -15.61 -4.87
N GLY A 134 0.24 -15.10 -4.86
CA GLY A 134 1.22 -15.29 -3.79
C GLY A 134 0.80 -14.63 -2.48
N SER A 135 0.28 -13.41 -2.54
CA SER A 135 -0.26 -12.70 -1.37
C SER A 135 -1.45 -13.47 -0.77
N ARG A 136 -2.42 -13.85 -1.60
CA ARG A 136 -3.56 -14.66 -1.17
C ARG A 136 -3.12 -15.97 -0.53
N ALA A 137 -2.15 -16.68 -1.10
CA ALA A 137 -1.68 -17.95 -0.56
C ALA A 137 -1.14 -17.82 0.88
N ARG A 138 -0.51 -16.69 1.23
CA ARG A 138 0.02 -16.42 2.58
C ARG A 138 -1.04 -15.97 3.59
N HIS A 139 -2.22 -15.56 3.13
CA HIS A 139 -3.31 -15.04 3.97
C HIS A 139 -4.50 -15.99 4.09
N ILE A 140 -4.47 -17.16 3.43
CA ILE A 140 -5.43 -18.23 3.65
C ILE A 140 -5.23 -18.78 5.07
N SER A 141 -6.28 -18.75 5.88
CA SER A 141 -6.31 -19.35 7.21
C SER A 141 -6.93 -20.75 7.16
N LEU A 142 -6.66 -21.56 8.19
CA LEU A 142 -7.21 -22.92 8.31
C LEU A 142 -8.73 -22.92 8.52
N THR A 143 -9.28 -21.81 9.03
CA THR A 143 -10.72 -21.63 9.24
C THR A 143 -11.31 -20.95 8.02
N PRO A 144 -12.30 -21.55 7.32
CA PRO A 144 -12.90 -20.92 6.16
C PRO A 144 -13.58 -19.59 6.56
N PRO A 145 -13.57 -18.59 5.67
CA PRO A 145 -14.26 -17.32 5.93
C PRO A 145 -15.73 -17.59 6.25
N SER A 146 -16.24 -17.07 7.37
CA SER A 146 -17.68 -17.06 7.66
C SER A 146 -18.42 -16.45 6.47
N VAL A 147 -19.34 -17.21 5.87
CA VAL A 147 -20.21 -16.76 4.78
C VAL A 147 -21.20 -15.74 5.30
#